data_AF-I7M356-F1
#
_entry.id   AF-I7M356-F1
#
_cell.length_a   1.000
_cell.length_b   1.000
_cell.length_c   1.000
_cell.angle_alpha   90.00
_cell.angle_beta   90.00
_cell.angle_gamma   90.00
#
_symmetry.space_group_name_H-M   'P 1'
#
loop_
_entity.id
_entity.type
_entity.pdbx_description
1 polymer ?
#
loop_
_entity_poly.entity_id
_entity_poly.type
_entity_poly.pdbx_seq_one_letter_code
_entity_poly.pdbx_strand_id
1 'polypeptide(L)'
;MRSTNRVEFDDYSIETLDYDFTSSEGVQQFMRGTQTPVIQYEDASTTTKQEGRSVKMQVNEKIINDSQKGKGEEREENQVEYNQNDLYRFLKRVYPMINNALNTNIKALEYYQPKWTDYRKDIGCIYNLSNALNKTIEQENQLEITDISWNCTGLIIAAAYGKFEHKGTSNERSFVCAWNLSKRNFAENKPSIVIETEVSLTCIQFHPTKPNILAGGSFNGEVFVWDLQDEEENLVCKSNIDEYFHREAITQLQWNETQKQGSLQVQQQLFSLSTDGKVLQWTVNLDRVQNQQENSLAYPAKGYFMVRKKEGEVVSVGGLCFAQYQEDKNNFIVGSEAGSVVRAQIDLSQRPVQEQQSVSQKLTWKPSTFPFMMNIVSKNLMEIKMGVEQYCGAKGIREIQLDHIFNSKPEVSKLYPNPVKSAYEPHLGPVYSISFSPFYKSLFITSSLDGSVKLFDFFASKSIYSVENFGNYIFRSEWSPKRPSVFGACMSNGEVIFYDLIDNKISPINIIEPKGMEIGTQALQLKFNNKQTDLVAVTYSKCQIKIYQLCDNLITPKKDELSNFIKLIEEMKKQ
;
A
#
# COMPACT_ATOMS: atom_id res chain seq x y z
N MET A 1 -47.71 36.00 12.79
CA MET A 1 -48.43 35.25 11.74
C MET A 1 -47.51 34.19 11.14
N ARG A 2 -47.68 32.93 11.53
CA ARG A 2 -47.30 31.73 10.74
C ARG A 2 -48.09 30.57 11.32
N SER A 3 -49.03 30.09 10.51
CA SER A 3 -50.03 29.06 10.76
C SER A 3 -49.41 27.67 10.73
N THR A 4 -49.58 26.90 11.80
CA THR A 4 -49.34 25.45 11.81
C THR A 4 -50.64 24.75 11.40
N ASN A 5 -50.70 24.26 10.16
CA ASN A 5 -51.79 23.43 9.67
C ASN A 5 -51.73 22.05 10.36
N ARG A 6 -52.72 21.78 11.21
CA ARG A 6 -53.06 20.44 11.71
C ARG A 6 -53.78 19.69 10.59
N VAL A 7 -53.33 18.47 10.29
CA VAL A 7 -54.03 17.54 9.41
C VAL A 7 -54.70 16.51 10.32
N GLU A 8 -56.03 16.48 10.31
CA GLU A 8 -56.85 15.45 10.93
C GLU A 8 -57.08 14.33 9.89
N PHE A 9 -57.00 13.08 10.33
CA PHE A 9 -57.39 11.90 9.55
C PHE A 9 -58.69 11.37 10.15
N ASP A 10 -59.77 11.37 9.36
CA ASP A 10 -61.05 10.81 9.72
C ASP A 10 -61.01 9.27 9.63
N ASP A 11 -61.38 8.61 10.74
CA ASP A 11 -61.53 7.17 10.87
C ASP A 11 -62.72 6.65 10.05
N TYR A 12 -62.47 5.68 9.16
CA TYR A 12 -63.54 4.97 8.45
C TYR A 12 -64.17 3.91 9.35
N SER A 13 -65.46 4.11 9.68
CA SER A 13 -66.32 3.17 10.40
C SER A 13 -66.77 2.01 9.51
N ILE A 14 -66.50 0.77 9.94
CA ILE A 14 -67.07 -0.45 9.34
C ILE A 14 -68.21 -0.93 10.22
N GLU A 15 -69.40 -1.09 9.63
CA GLU A 15 -70.61 -1.60 10.28
C GLU A 15 -70.45 -3.07 10.68
N THR A 16 -70.68 -3.36 11.97
CA THR A 16 -70.79 -4.70 12.53
C THR A 16 -72.20 -5.24 12.34
N LEU A 17 -72.34 -6.38 11.64
CA LEU A 17 -73.58 -7.13 11.54
C LEU A 17 -73.66 -8.17 12.67
N ASP A 18 -74.60 -7.95 13.58
CA ASP A 18 -75.03 -8.91 14.61
C ASP A 18 -75.81 -10.08 13.99
N TYR A 19 -75.56 -11.29 14.49
CA TYR A 19 -76.53 -12.38 14.36
C TYR A 19 -76.70 -13.11 15.70
N ASP A 20 -77.97 -13.21 16.09
CA ASP A 20 -78.51 -13.72 17.34
C ASP A 20 -78.18 -15.19 17.63
N PHE A 21 -77.74 -15.46 18.87
CA PHE A 21 -77.73 -16.80 19.46
C PHE A 21 -78.96 -16.98 20.36
N THR A 22 -79.79 -17.99 20.09
CA THR A 22 -80.82 -18.46 21.03
C THR A 22 -80.43 -19.81 21.66
N SER A 23 -80.63 -19.88 22.98
CA SER A 23 -80.49 -20.96 23.98
C SER A 23 -80.73 -22.40 23.52
N SER A 24 -80.20 -23.47 24.12
CA SER A 24 -80.15 -23.86 25.56
C SER A 24 -79.16 -25.05 25.69
N GLU A 25 -78.42 -25.33 26.77
CA GLU A 25 -78.85 -25.58 28.16
C GLU A 25 -77.66 -25.44 29.15
N GLY A 26 -77.97 -25.05 30.39
CA GLY A 26 -77.27 -25.51 31.60
C GLY A 26 -75.99 -24.81 32.07
N VAL A 27 -76.12 -23.63 32.68
CA VAL A 27 -75.11 -23.09 33.61
C VAL A 27 -75.33 -23.69 35.00
N GLN A 28 -74.27 -24.19 35.64
CA GLN A 28 -74.10 -24.04 37.09
C GLN A 28 -72.69 -23.54 37.39
N GLN A 29 -72.59 -22.23 37.62
CA GLN A 29 -71.45 -21.61 38.25
C GLN A 29 -71.58 -21.77 39.77
N PHE A 30 -70.51 -22.22 40.40
CA PHE A 30 -70.28 -22.00 41.82
C PHE A 30 -68.90 -21.37 41.99
N MET A 31 -68.86 -20.15 42.49
CA MET A 31 -67.62 -19.53 42.97
C MET A 31 -67.18 -20.19 44.27
N ARG A 32 -65.91 -20.60 44.31
CA ARG A 32 -65.17 -20.78 45.56
C ARG A 32 -63.80 -20.13 45.43
N GLY A 33 -63.59 -19.09 46.23
CA GLY A 33 -62.24 -18.65 46.58
C GLY A 33 -61.69 -19.59 47.65
N THR A 34 -60.61 -20.29 47.33
CA THR A 34 -59.82 -21.07 48.28
C THR A 34 -58.35 -20.88 47.96
N GLN A 35 -57.61 -20.41 48.95
CA GLN A 35 -56.17 -20.14 48.92
C GLN A 35 -55.50 -21.12 49.89
N THR A 36 -54.41 -21.79 49.48
CA THR A 36 -53.30 -22.39 50.29
C THR A 36 -52.53 -23.42 49.42
N PRO A 37 -51.31 -23.86 49.79
CA PRO A 37 -50.09 -23.16 50.25
C PRO A 37 -48.90 -23.44 49.29
N VAL A 38 -47.69 -22.98 49.65
CA VAL A 38 -46.45 -22.97 48.84
C VAL A 38 -46.03 -24.34 48.32
N ILE A 39 -45.73 -24.43 47.02
CA ILE A 39 -45.10 -25.59 46.36
C ILE A 39 -43.58 -25.46 46.45
N GLN A 40 -42.91 -26.47 46.99
CA GLN A 40 -41.45 -26.62 46.92
C GLN A 40 -41.02 -26.99 45.50
N TYR A 41 -39.97 -26.33 45.00
CA TYR A 41 -39.34 -26.67 43.72
C TYR A 41 -38.40 -27.86 43.90
N GLU A 42 -38.53 -28.88 43.05
CA GLU A 42 -37.43 -29.79 42.73
C GLU A 42 -36.90 -29.39 41.34
N ASP A 43 -35.60 -29.09 41.26
CA ASP A 43 -34.93 -28.81 40.00
C ASP A 43 -34.77 -30.11 39.19
N ALA A 44 -35.73 -30.37 38.30
CA ALA A 44 -35.55 -31.33 37.21
C ALA A 44 -35.06 -30.57 35.96
N SER A 45 -33.76 -30.66 35.66
CA SER A 45 -33.22 -30.17 34.39
C SER A 45 -33.34 -31.25 33.32
N THR A 46 -34.29 -31.07 32.39
CA THR A 46 -34.21 -31.72 31.07
C THR A 46 -33.33 -30.87 30.17
N THR A 47 -32.12 -31.35 29.85
CA THR A 47 -31.27 -30.72 28.84
C THR A 47 -31.88 -30.93 27.45
N THR A 48 -32.57 -29.92 26.93
CA THR A 48 -32.80 -29.84 25.49
C THR A 48 -31.45 -29.54 24.87
N LYS A 49 -30.88 -30.44 24.05
CA LYS A 49 -29.70 -30.12 23.23
C LYS A 49 -30.08 -29.02 22.25
N GLN A 50 -29.99 -27.75 22.66
CA GLN A 50 -29.82 -26.66 21.72
C GLN A 50 -28.39 -26.76 21.21
N GLU A 51 -28.16 -27.57 20.18
CA GLU A 51 -26.98 -27.40 19.33
C GLU A 51 -27.11 -26.02 18.68
N GLY A 52 -26.55 -25.00 19.34
CA GLY A 52 -26.46 -23.64 18.81
C GLY A 52 -25.63 -23.67 17.53
N ARG A 53 -26.29 -23.80 16.39
CA ARG A 53 -25.63 -23.76 15.08
C ARG A 53 -25.29 -22.30 14.79
N SER A 54 -24.00 -21.95 14.86
CA SER A 54 -23.56 -20.60 14.49
C SER A 54 -23.71 -20.41 12.98
N VAL A 55 -24.70 -19.63 12.57
CA VAL A 55 -24.88 -19.24 11.17
C VAL A 55 -24.12 -17.94 10.96
N LYS A 56 -23.03 -18.00 10.18
CA LYS A 56 -22.35 -16.79 9.69
C LYS A 56 -22.99 -16.40 8.36
N MET A 57 -23.79 -15.33 8.36
CA MET A 57 -24.26 -14.69 7.13
C MET A 57 -23.29 -13.56 6.74
N GLN A 58 -22.69 -13.66 5.56
CA GLN A 58 -21.98 -12.56 4.93
C GLN A 58 -22.88 -12.02 3.81
N VAL A 59 -23.25 -10.74 3.89
CA VAL A 59 -24.01 -10.08 2.83
C VAL A 59 -23.04 -9.81 1.70
N ASN A 60 -23.18 -10.55 0.60
CA ASN A 60 -22.49 -10.21 -0.64
C ASN A 60 -23.26 -9.04 -1.28
N GLU A 61 -22.68 -7.85 -1.28
CA GLU A 61 -23.13 -6.76 -2.14
C GLU A 61 -22.93 -7.20 -3.60
N LYS A 62 -23.95 -7.85 -4.16
CA LYS A 62 -24.09 -7.92 -5.61
C LYS A 62 -24.54 -6.53 -6.03
N ILE A 63 -23.60 -5.73 -6.51
CA ILE A 63 -23.96 -4.67 -7.44
C ILE A 63 -24.71 -5.39 -8.56
N ILE A 64 -26.01 -5.15 -8.67
CA ILE A 64 -26.84 -5.68 -9.75
C ILE A 64 -26.35 -4.94 -11.00
N ASN A 65 -25.27 -5.44 -11.59
CA ASN A 65 -25.04 -5.24 -13.00
C ASN A 65 -26.17 -6.02 -13.66
N ASP A 66 -27.16 -5.33 -14.21
CA ASP A 66 -28.15 -5.89 -15.13
C ASP A 66 -27.41 -6.57 -16.28
N SER A 67 -27.00 -7.81 -16.04
CA SER A 67 -26.26 -8.66 -16.93
C SER A 67 -27.22 -9.76 -17.32
N GLN A 68 -28.05 -9.44 -18.31
CA GLN A 68 -28.58 -10.48 -19.16
C GLN A 68 -27.39 -11.26 -19.74
N LYS A 69 -27.45 -12.58 -19.61
CA LYS A 69 -26.51 -13.52 -20.20
C LYS A 69 -26.41 -13.24 -21.71
N GLY A 70 -25.24 -12.81 -22.17
CA GLY A 70 -24.92 -12.67 -23.58
C GLY A 70 -23.41 -12.50 -23.74
N LYS A 71 -22.83 -13.20 -24.71
CA LYS A 71 -21.40 -13.23 -25.00
C LYS A 71 -20.87 -11.82 -25.32
N GLY A 72 -19.57 -11.64 -25.09
CA GLY A 72 -18.83 -10.39 -25.25
C GLY A 72 -19.26 -9.55 -26.45
N GLU A 73 -19.91 -8.45 -26.14
CA GLU A 73 -19.98 -7.25 -26.97
C GLU A 73 -19.67 -6.08 -26.03
N GLU A 74 -18.83 -5.17 -26.53
CA GLU A 74 -18.45 -3.95 -25.85
C GLU A 74 -19.72 -3.18 -25.46
N ARG A 75 -19.69 -2.57 -24.26
CA ARG A 75 -20.78 -1.72 -23.78
C ARG A 75 -20.89 -0.50 -24.68
N GLU A 76 -21.72 -0.57 -25.71
CA GLU A 76 -22.39 0.63 -26.19
C GLU A 76 -23.28 1.12 -25.06
N GLU A 77 -23.17 2.38 -24.69
CA GLU A 77 -24.13 3.03 -23.79
C GLU A 77 -25.51 2.76 -24.37
N ASN A 78 -26.33 1.95 -23.69
CA ASN A 78 -27.71 1.74 -24.08
C ASN A 78 -28.38 3.11 -24.16
N GLN A 79 -28.51 3.64 -25.38
CA GLN A 79 -29.34 4.80 -25.65
C GLN A 79 -30.76 4.36 -25.37
N VAL A 80 -31.21 4.58 -24.14
CA VAL A 80 -32.61 4.39 -23.77
C VAL A 80 -33.42 5.22 -24.75
N GLU A 81 -34.30 4.61 -25.53
CA GLU A 81 -35.19 5.35 -26.43
C GLU A 81 -36.09 6.25 -25.59
N TYR A 82 -35.79 7.55 -25.56
CA TYR A 82 -36.63 8.56 -24.94
C TYR A 82 -37.24 9.47 -26.00
N ASN A 83 -38.48 9.92 -25.76
CA ASN A 83 -39.12 10.90 -26.63
C ASN A 83 -38.39 12.24 -26.50
N GLN A 84 -37.57 12.55 -27.51
CA GLN A 84 -36.76 13.78 -27.56
C GLN A 84 -37.60 15.05 -27.40
N ASN A 85 -38.84 15.06 -27.92
CA ASN A 85 -39.71 16.22 -27.84
C ASN A 85 -40.25 16.48 -26.43
N ASP A 86 -40.59 15.43 -25.70
CA ASP A 86 -41.09 15.56 -24.33
C ASP A 86 -39.97 15.92 -23.35
N LEU A 87 -38.78 15.33 -23.55
CA LEU A 87 -37.58 15.72 -22.80
C LEU A 87 -37.21 17.19 -23.06
N TYR A 88 -37.23 17.63 -24.32
CA TYR A 88 -36.96 19.02 -24.68
C TYR A 88 -37.96 19.98 -24.03
N ARG A 89 -39.26 19.66 -24.07
CA ARG A 89 -40.31 20.47 -23.41
C ARG A 89 -40.09 20.53 -21.89
N PHE A 90 -39.74 19.42 -21.26
CA PHE A 90 -39.42 19.36 -19.84
C PHE A 90 -38.21 20.23 -19.49
N LEU A 91 -37.08 20.05 -20.19
CA LEU A 91 -35.85 20.80 -19.96
C LEU A 91 -36.05 22.29 -20.20
N LYS A 92 -36.76 22.69 -21.27
CA LYS A 92 -37.06 24.10 -21.55
C LYS A 92 -37.90 24.75 -20.46
N ARG A 93 -38.80 24.00 -19.82
CA ARG A 93 -39.62 24.48 -18.70
C ARG A 93 -38.82 24.59 -17.40
N VAL A 94 -37.98 23.60 -17.12
CA VAL A 94 -37.31 23.45 -15.82
C VAL A 94 -35.99 24.22 -15.75
N TYR A 95 -35.26 24.32 -16.85
CA TYR A 95 -33.94 24.95 -16.91
C TYR A 95 -33.94 26.41 -16.40
N PRO A 96 -34.85 27.31 -16.82
CA PRO A 96 -34.84 28.69 -16.32
C PRO A 96 -35.11 28.78 -14.82
N MET A 97 -35.99 27.91 -14.30
CA MET A 97 -36.36 27.86 -12.89
C MET A 97 -35.18 27.37 -12.03
N ILE A 98 -34.50 26.30 -12.46
CA ILE A 98 -33.31 25.78 -11.78
C ILE A 98 -32.16 26.78 -11.88
N ASN A 99 -31.92 27.38 -13.04
CA ASN A 99 -30.83 28.34 -13.23
C ASN A 99 -31.02 29.58 -12.34
N ASN A 100 -32.24 30.12 -12.24
CA ASN A 100 -32.54 31.22 -11.32
C ASN A 100 -32.37 30.80 -9.85
N ALA A 101 -32.84 29.61 -9.46
CA ALA A 101 -32.68 29.10 -8.11
C ALA A 101 -31.18 28.89 -7.76
N LEU A 102 -30.39 28.32 -8.66
CA LEU A 102 -28.95 28.14 -8.51
C LEU A 102 -28.23 29.48 -8.39
N ASN A 103 -28.48 30.43 -9.30
CA ASN A 103 -27.84 31.76 -9.26
C ASN A 103 -28.17 32.55 -8.00
N THR A 104 -29.37 32.35 -7.43
CA THR A 104 -29.76 32.98 -6.17
C THR A 104 -29.09 32.30 -4.97
N ASN A 105 -29.08 30.96 -4.94
CA ASN A 105 -28.54 30.18 -3.83
C ASN A 105 -27.00 30.20 -3.76
N ILE A 106 -26.31 30.20 -4.90
CA ILE A 106 -24.83 30.23 -4.96
C ILE A 106 -24.30 31.51 -4.28
N LYS A 107 -24.92 32.66 -4.53
CA LYS A 107 -24.53 33.95 -3.90
C LYS A 107 -24.70 33.95 -2.38
N ALA A 108 -25.71 33.25 -1.86
CA ALA A 108 -25.95 33.14 -0.42
C ALA A 108 -24.95 32.19 0.27
N LEU A 109 -24.44 31.19 -0.46
CA LEU A 109 -23.52 30.17 0.05
C LEU A 109 -22.05 30.57 -0.04
N GLU A 110 -21.69 31.57 -0.85
CA GLU A 110 -20.30 32.00 -1.07
C GLU A 110 -19.60 32.45 0.22
N TYR A 111 -20.37 32.97 1.18
CA TYR A 111 -19.89 33.42 2.49
C TYR A 111 -19.99 32.35 3.60
N TYR A 112 -20.64 31.20 3.33
CA TYR A 112 -20.82 30.15 4.33
C TYR A 112 -19.67 29.15 4.26
N GLN A 113 -18.66 29.35 5.11
CA GLN A 113 -17.63 28.35 5.37
C GLN A 113 -17.87 27.73 6.76
N PRO A 114 -18.61 26.62 6.85
CA PRO A 114 -18.84 25.96 8.12
C PRO A 114 -17.51 25.41 8.65
N LYS A 115 -17.09 25.91 9.82
CA LYS A 115 -15.95 25.38 10.56
C LYS A 115 -16.46 24.28 11.48
N TRP A 116 -16.42 23.04 11.00
CA TRP A 116 -16.87 21.87 11.77
C TRP A 116 -15.87 21.43 12.84
N THR A 117 -14.64 21.94 12.78
CA THR A 117 -13.54 21.63 13.70
C THR A 117 -12.77 22.89 14.07
N ASP A 118 -12.16 22.87 15.26
CA ASP A 118 -11.23 23.91 15.69
C ASP A 118 -10.02 23.99 14.76
N TYR A 119 -9.62 25.20 14.40
CA TYR A 119 -8.50 25.43 13.50
C TYR A 119 -7.17 25.17 14.22
N ARG A 120 -6.46 24.13 13.82
CA ARG A 120 -5.13 23.76 14.34
C ARG A 120 -4.06 24.64 13.70
N LYS A 121 -3.48 25.53 14.50
CA LYS A 121 -2.42 26.46 14.06
C LYS A 121 -1.05 25.78 13.94
N ASP A 122 -0.69 25.00 14.95
CA ASP A 122 0.65 24.43 15.09
C ASP A 122 0.64 22.91 14.91
N ILE A 123 1.79 22.36 14.55
CA ILE A 123 2.02 20.92 14.47
C ILE A 123 2.25 20.39 15.89
N GLY A 124 1.45 19.40 16.31
CA GLY A 124 1.54 18.79 17.63
C GLY A 124 2.16 17.40 17.59
N CYS A 125 3.06 17.05 18.50
CA CYS A 125 3.49 15.66 18.69
C CYS A 125 2.44 14.93 19.54
N ILE A 126 1.80 13.90 18.99
CA ILE A 126 0.77 13.13 19.71
C ILE A 126 1.40 11.95 20.46
N TYR A 127 2.25 11.18 19.77
CA TYR A 127 2.82 9.95 20.32
C TYR A 127 4.34 9.94 20.15
N ASN A 128 5.04 9.44 21.17
CA ASN A 128 6.47 9.16 21.13
C ASN A 128 6.72 7.67 21.36
N LEU A 129 6.70 6.89 20.29
CA LEU A 129 6.81 5.44 20.36
C LEU A 129 8.25 5.02 20.61
N SER A 130 8.40 4.07 21.53
CA SER A 130 9.67 3.42 21.81
C SER A 130 9.44 1.96 22.22
N ASN A 131 10.50 1.16 22.19
CA ASN A 131 10.48 -0.22 22.64
C ASN A 131 11.28 -0.35 23.93
N ALA A 132 10.69 0.17 25.03
CA ALA A 132 11.40 0.29 26.31
C ALA A 132 11.87 -1.06 26.87
N LEU A 133 11.18 -2.16 26.56
CA LEU A 133 11.55 -3.51 27.03
C LEU A 133 12.87 -4.00 26.42
N ASN A 134 13.18 -3.64 25.18
CA ASN A 134 14.39 -4.08 24.49
C ASN A 134 15.43 -2.97 24.32
N LYS A 135 15.27 -1.85 25.04
CA LYS A 135 16.17 -0.70 24.97
C LYS A 135 17.62 -1.04 25.27
N THR A 136 17.87 -2.01 26.16
CA THR A 136 19.22 -2.51 26.45
C THR A 136 19.83 -3.16 25.20
N ILE A 137 19.07 -3.98 24.49
CA ILE A 137 19.52 -4.65 23.26
C ILE A 137 19.72 -3.64 22.14
N GLU A 138 18.84 -2.64 22.03
CA GLU A 138 19.00 -1.53 21.07
C GLU A 138 20.33 -0.81 21.28
N GLN A 139 20.71 -0.55 22.53
CA GLN A 139 21.96 0.13 22.86
C GLN A 139 23.19 -0.77 22.69
N GLU A 140 23.11 -2.03 23.11
CA GLU A 140 24.19 -3.01 22.99
C GLU A 140 24.52 -3.29 21.51
N ASN A 141 23.49 -3.51 20.68
CA ASN A 141 23.66 -3.81 19.26
C ASN A 141 23.77 -2.55 18.38
N GLN A 142 23.68 -1.36 18.98
CA GLN A 142 23.67 -0.06 18.26
C GLN A 142 22.63 -0.03 17.14
N LEU A 143 21.41 -0.50 17.45
CA LEU A 143 20.32 -0.54 16.50
C LEU A 143 19.79 0.88 16.22
N GLU A 144 19.39 1.08 14.98
CA GLU A 144 18.65 2.23 14.51
C GLU A 144 17.40 1.76 13.77
N ILE A 145 16.45 2.68 13.59
CA ILE A 145 15.24 2.38 12.83
C ILE A 145 15.55 2.58 11.35
N THR A 146 15.55 1.49 10.61
CA THR A 146 15.92 1.49 9.18
C THR A 146 14.72 1.84 8.31
N ASP A 147 13.52 1.36 8.63
CA ASP A 147 12.30 1.69 7.90
C ASP A 147 11.02 1.65 8.74
N ILE A 148 10.02 2.42 8.31
CA ILE A 148 8.68 2.43 8.89
C ILE A 148 7.60 2.29 7.82
N SER A 149 6.51 1.62 8.18
CA SER A 149 5.38 1.41 7.27
C SER A 149 4.05 1.49 8.03
N TRP A 150 3.08 2.19 7.45
CA TRP A 150 1.69 2.19 7.89
C TRP A 150 0.94 1.03 7.26
N ASN A 151 0.08 0.37 8.03
CA ASN A 151 -0.80 -0.64 7.46
C ASN A 151 -1.91 0.01 6.60
N CYS A 152 -2.59 -0.81 5.78
CA CYS A 152 -3.63 -0.31 4.87
C CYS A 152 -4.82 0.37 5.56
N THR A 153 -5.05 0.10 6.85
CA THR A 153 -6.09 0.76 7.66
C THR A 153 -5.64 2.09 8.26
N GLY A 154 -4.33 2.35 8.31
CA GLY A 154 -3.75 3.52 8.97
C GLY A 154 -3.75 3.48 10.50
N LEU A 155 -4.04 2.33 11.12
CA LEU A 155 -4.14 2.20 12.59
C LEU A 155 -2.92 1.51 13.20
N ILE A 156 -2.16 0.78 12.40
CA ILE A 156 -0.95 0.08 12.85
C ILE A 156 0.23 0.68 12.10
N ILE A 157 1.27 1.00 12.85
CA ILE A 157 2.59 1.35 12.31
C ILE A 157 3.59 0.28 12.71
N ALA A 158 4.40 -0.17 11.76
CA ALA A 158 5.52 -1.06 12.00
C ALA A 158 6.83 -0.31 11.79
N ALA A 159 7.85 -0.68 12.56
CA ALA A 159 9.22 -0.21 12.43
C ALA A 159 10.17 -1.40 12.37
N ALA A 160 11.08 -1.34 11.40
CA ALA A 160 12.22 -2.23 11.30
C ALA A 160 13.39 -1.62 12.05
N TYR A 161 13.98 -2.44 12.91
CA TYR A 161 15.24 -2.14 13.55
C TYR A 161 16.34 -2.81 12.74
N GLY A 162 17.51 -2.19 12.70
CA GLY A 162 18.67 -2.71 12.01
C GLY A 162 19.88 -1.84 12.29
N LYS A 163 20.95 -2.06 11.55
CA LYS A 163 22.21 -1.32 11.70
C LYS A 163 22.63 -0.78 10.34
N PHE A 164 23.09 0.47 10.31
CA PHE A 164 23.59 1.07 9.07
C PHE A 164 25.07 0.76 8.82
N GLU A 165 25.86 0.49 9.87
CA GLU A 165 27.28 0.16 9.78
C GLU A 165 27.58 -1.24 10.33
N HIS A 166 27.80 -2.20 9.43
CA HIS A 166 28.23 -3.54 9.79
C HIS A 166 29.76 -3.64 9.86
N LYS A 167 30.32 -3.83 11.07
CA LYS A 167 31.74 -4.17 11.25
C LYS A 167 31.90 -5.69 11.18
N GLY A 168 31.90 -6.25 9.97
CA GLY A 168 32.10 -7.69 9.72
C GLY A 168 30.83 -8.54 9.72
N THR A 169 30.97 -9.86 9.91
CA THR A 169 29.86 -10.83 9.93
C THR A 169 29.07 -10.69 11.24
N SER A 170 28.11 -9.77 11.28
CA SER A 170 27.28 -9.55 12.47
C SER A 170 26.12 -10.55 12.54
N ASN A 171 26.18 -11.49 13.48
CA ASN A 171 25.03 -12.30 13.93
C ASN A 171 24.20 -11.53 14.99
N GLU A 172 24.06 -10.22 14.82
CA GLU A 172 23.41 -9.35 15.81
C GLU A 172 21.89 -9.38 15.59
N ARG A 173 21.16 -9.71 16.66
CA ARG A 173 19.69 -9.79 16.67
C ARG A 173 19.08 -8.43 16.35
N SER A 174 18.04 -8.46 15.51
CA SER A 174 17.23 -7.30 15.19
C SER A 174 15.76 -7.55 15.46
N PHE A 175 14.94 -6.51 15.29
CA PHE A 175 13.52 -6.55 15.65
C PHE A 175 12.64 -5.91 14.59
N VAL A 176 11.44 -6.44 14.46
CA VAL A 176 10.29 -5.71 13.91
C VAL A 176 9.34 -5.43 15.05
N CYS A 177 9.01 -4.16 15.25
CA CYS A 177 8.02 -3.76 16.23
C CYS A 177 6.80 -3.16 15.53
N ALA A 178 5.60 -3.52 15.97
CA ALA A 178 4.37 -2.92 15.49
C ALA A 178 3.55 -2.33 16.64
N TRP A 179 3.04 -1.11 16.47
CA TRP A 179 2.19 -0.40 17.42
C TRP A 179 0.80 -0.23 16.83
N ASN A 180 -0.21 -0.71 17.56
CA ASN A 180 -1.61 -0.51 17.21
C ASN A 180 -2.16 0.69 17.98
N LEU A 181 -2.38 1.80 17.29
CA LEU A 181 -2.84 3.08 17.85
C LEU A 181 -4.31 3.04 18.28
N SER A 182 -5.08 2.05 17.83
CA SER A 182 -6.50 1.90 18.19
C SER A 182 -6.75 1.14 19.49
N LYS A 183 -5.70 0.56 20.12
CA LYS A 183 -5.85 -0.18 21.37
C LYS A 183 -6.26 0.78 22.51
N ARG A 184 -7.26 0.39 23.30
CA ARG A 184 -7.75 1.20 24.44
C ARG A 184 -6.68 1.43 25.52
N ASN A 185 -5.87 0.40 25.79
CA ASN A 185 -4.75 0.46 26.75
C ASN A 185 -3.43 0.64 25.99
N PHE A 186 -3.39 1.63 25.11
CA PHE A 186 -2.20 1.92 24.33
C PHE A 186 -1.09 2.47 25.23
N ALA A 187 0.09 1.87 25.14
CA ALA A 187 1.30 2.34 25.82
C ALA A 187 2.35 2.65 24.76
N GLU A 188 2.76 3.91 24.68
CA GLU A 188 3.71 4.39 23.66
C GLU A 188 5.05 3.65 23.72
N ASN A 189 5.50 3.32 24.93
CA ASN A 189 6.77 2.66 25.20
C ASN A 189 6.74 1.13 25.06
N LYS A 190 5.58 0.55 24.71
CA LYS A 190 5.41 -0.90 24.59
C LYS A 190 4.79 -1.24 23.23
N PRO A 191 5.56 -1.79 22.28
CA PRO A 191 5.01 -2.28 21.03
C PRO A 191 3.95 -3.36 21.27
N SER A 192 2.96 -3.42 20.38
CA SER A 192 1.91 -4.44 20.41
C SER A 192 2.41 -5.80 19.96
N ILE A 193 3.33 -5.83 18.99
CA ILE A 193 3.94 -7.03 18.44
C ILE A 193 5.43 -6.76 18.33
N VAL A 194 6.24 -7.75 18.72
CA VAL A 194 7.70 -7.74 18.56
C VAL A 194 8.09 -9.06 17.92
N ILE A 195 8.71 -9.00 16.74
CA ILE A 195 9.26 -10.15 16.03
C ILE A 195 10.77 -10.03 16.07
N GLU A 196 11.44 -11.03 16.63
CA GLU A 196 12.89 -11.10 16.65
C GLU A 196 13.40 -11.73 15.34
N THR A 197 14.42 -11.11 14.74
CA THR A 197 15.08 -11.61 13.54
C THR A 197 16.58 -11.82 13.81
N GLU A 198 17.13 -12.89 13.24
CA GLU A 198 18.57 -13.21 13.37
C GLU A 198 19.47 -12.29 12.55
N VAL A 199 18.87 -11.47 11.66
CA VAL A 199 19.57 -10.58 10.73
C VAL A 199 18.98 -9.18 10.85
N SER A 200 19.85 -8.17 10.68
CA SER A 200 19.44 -6.77 10.57
C SER A 200 18.52 -6.53 9.37
N LEU A 201 17.41 -5.84 9.63
CA LEU A 201 16.44 -5.46 8.62
C LEU A 201 16.75 -4.06 8.10
N THR A 202 16.56 -3.87 6.81
CA THR A 202 16.88 -2.64 6.08
C THR A 202 15.63 -1.92 5.57
N CYS A 203 14.56 -2.67 5.27
CA CYS A 203 13.29 -2.10 4.83
C CYS A 203 12.09 -2.97 5.22
N ILE A 204 10.91 -2.36 5.34
CA ILE A 204 9.64 -3.07 5.59
C ILE A 204 8.48 -2.44 4.84
N GLN A 205 7.50 -3.27 4.49
CA GLN A 205 6.29 -2.77 3.83
C GLN A 205 5.06 -3.61 4.10
N PHE A 206 4.00 -2.96 4.57
CA PHE A 206 2.69 -3.59 4.70
C PHE A 206 2.04 -3.91 3.35
N HIS A 207 1.29 -5.00 3.34
CA HIS A 207 0.48 -5.37 2.19
C HIS A 207 -0.68 -4.36 2.00
N PRO A 208 -0.90 -3.84 0.77
CA PRO A 208 -1.80 -2.71 0.54
C PRO A 208 -3.29 -3.03 0.77
N THR A 209 -3.68 -4.31 0.78
CA THR A 209 -5.07 -4.74 1.04
C THR A 209 -5.24 -5.60 2.29
N LYS A 210 -4.17 -6.18 2.84
CA LYS A 210 -4.24 -7.12 3.98
C LYS A 210 -3.52 -6.50 5.18
N PRO A 211 -4.24 -6.09 6.23
CA PRO A 211 -3.66 -5.27 7.31
C PRO A 211 -2.65 -6.01 8.21
N ASN A 212 -2.65 -7.35 8.18
CA ASN A 212 -1.80 -8.19 9.04
C ASN A 212 -0.55 -8.69 8.31
N ILE A 213 -0.47 -8.55 6.98
CA ILE A 213 0.67 -9.06 6.21
C ILE A 213 1.74 -7.97 6.08
N LEU A 214 2.96 -8.29 6.50
CA LEU A 214 4.12 -7.41 6.46
C LEU A 214 5.27 -8.12 5.73
N ALA A 215 5.88 -7.45 4.75
CA ALA A 215 7.13 -7.90 4.16
C ALA A 215 8.32 -7.14 4.75
N GLY A 216 9.47 -7.78 4.88
CA GLY A 216 10.73 -7.16 5.29
C GLY A 216 11.91 -7.65 4.48
N GLY A 217 12.87 -6.76 4.26
CA GLY A 217 14.13 -7.05 3.59
C GLY A 217 15.27 -6.94 4.59
N SER A 218 16.26 -7.81 4.48
CA SER A 218 17.44 -7.80 5.33
C SER A 218 18.70 -7.30 4.62
N PHE A 219 19.72 -7.04 5.44
CA PHE A 219 21.04 -6.63 4.99
C PHE A 219 21.79 -7.70 4.17
N ASN A 220 21.50 -8.99 4.37
CA ASN A 220 22.17 -10.09 3.65
C ASN A 220 21.43 -10.56 2.39
N GLY A 221 20.30 -9.93 2.02
CA GLY A 221 19.54 -10.28 0.81
C GLY A 221 18.36 -11.22 1.03
N GLU A 222 17.93 -11.46 2.27
CA GLU A 222 16.76 -12.27 2.57
C GLU A 222 15.48 -11.43 2.57
N VAL A 223 14.43 -11.96 1.95
CA VAL A 223 13.08 -11.42 1.97
C VAL A 223 12.25 -12.24 2.96
N PHE A 224 11.62 -11.57 3.91
CA PHE A 224 10.72 -12.15 4.88
C PHE A 224 9.30 -11.69 4.62
N VAL A 225 8.34 -12.57 4.87
CA VAL A 225 6.91 -12.22 4.93
C VAL A 225 6.36 -12.75 6.24
N TRP A 226 5.77 -11.86 7.02
CA TRP A 226 5.13 -12.15 8.28
C TRP A 226 3.62 -11.90 8.23
N ASP A 227 2.90 -12.66 9.04
CA ASP A 227 1.48 -12.47 9.33
C ASP A 227 1.32 -12.14 10.82
N LEU A 228 1.06 -10.86 11.09
CA LEU A 228 0.98 -10.26 12.43
C LEU A 228 -0.27 -10.68 13.22
N GLN A 229 -1.10 -11.59 12.69
CA GLN A 229 -2.25 -12.11 13.40
C GLN A 229 -1.88 -13.19 14.42
N ASP A 230 -0.78 -13.91 14.21
CA ASP A 230 -0.43 -15.12 14.94
C ASP A 230 0.88 -14.95 15.70
N GLU A 231 0.78 -14.61 16.99
CA GLU A 231 1.93 -14.20 17.81
C GLU A 231 3.01 -15.28 17.96
N GLU A 232 2.67 -16.57 17.82
CA GLU A 232 3.62 -17.69 17.98
C GLU A 232 4.31 -18.06 16.66
N GLU A 233 3.55 -18.14 15.54
CA GLU A 233 4.06 -18.49 14.21
C GLU A 233 3.85 -17.35 13.20
N ASN A 234 4.50 -16.21 13.46
CA ASN A 234 4.38 -15.03 12.60
C ASN A 234 5.00 -15.21 11.20
N LEU A 235 6.00 -16.09 11.03
CA LEU A 235 6.75 -16.20 9.76
C LEU A 235 5.98 -17.04 8.73
N VAL A 236 5.56 -16.41 7.63
CA VAL A 236 4.88 -17.08 6.51
C VAL A 236 5.89 -17.72 5.57
N CYS A 237 6.90 -16.96 5.14
CA CYS A 237 7.96 -17.46 4.26
C CYS A 237 9.22 -16.58 4.31
N LYS A 238 10.36 -17.19 3.99
CA LYS A 238 11.69 -16.56 3.95
C LYS A 238 12.43 -16.96 2.67
N SER A 239 13.04 -16.02 1.94
CA SER A 239 13.85 -16.36 0.77
C SER A 239 15.21 -16.92 1.14
N ASN A 240 15.78 -17.70 0.22
CA ASN A 240 17.17 -18.14 0.32
C ASN A 240 18.14 -17.03 -0.13
N ILE A 241 19.42 -17.25 0.13
CA ILE A 241 20.54 -16.44 -0.37
C ILE A 241 21.33 -17.30 -1.36
N ASP A 242 21.30 -16.93 -2.63
CA ASP A 242 22.07 -17.60 -3.70
C ASP A 242 22.27 -16.64 -4.89
N GLU A 243 22.88 -17.08 -5.99
CA GLU A 243 23.22 -16.26 -7.17
C GLU A 243 21.98 -15.64 -7.82
N TYR A 244 20.89 -16.40 -7.79
CA TYR A 244 19.60 -16.04 -8.36
C TYR A 244 18.72 -15.22 -7.41
N PHE A 245 19.04 -15.21 -6.11
CA PHE A 245 18.41 -14.36 -5.10
C PHE A 245 19.27 -13.10 -4.89
N HIS A 246 18.89 -12.27 -3.93
CA HIS A 246 19.76 -11.18 -3.49
C HIS A 246 20.91 -11.75 -2.64
N ARG A 247 22.07 -11.10 -2.74
CA ARG A 247 23.27 -11.42 -1.93
C ARG A 247 23.76 -10.24 -1.10
N GLU A 248 23.11 -9.09 -1.24
CA GLU A 248 23.43 -7.86 -0.54
C GLU A 248 22.15 -7.22 0.01
N ALA A 249 22.29 -6.08 0.68
CA ALA A 249 21.21 -5.41 1.37
C ALA A 249 20.02 -5.12 0.46
N ILE A 250 18.83 -5.48 0.93
CA ILE A 250 17.57 -5.12 0.27
C ILE A 250 17.22 -3.71 0.69
N THR A 251 17.32 -2.75 -0.21
CA THR A 251 17.19 -1.34 0.11
C THR A 251 15.73 -0.89 0.16
N GLN A 252 14.86 -1.51 -0.64
CA GLN A 252 13.43 -1.20 -0.63
C GLN A 252 12.58 -2.38 -1.10
N LEU A 253 11.36 -2.46 -0.54
CA LEU A 253 10.29 -3.36 -0.97
C LEU A 253 9.10 -2.56 -1.52
N GLN A 254 8.43 -3.09 -2.55
CA GLN A 254 7.17 -2.55 -3.08
C GLN A 254 6.17 -3.64 -3.46
N TRP A 255 4.96 -3.60 -2.90
CA TRP A 255 3.83 -4.41 -3.34
C TRP A 255 3.15 -3.82 -4.58
N ASN A 256 2.95 -4.65 -5.60
CA ASN A 256 2.31 -4.26 -6.84
C ASN A 256 1.11 -5.15 -7.15
N GLU A 257 0.02 -4.52 -7.59
CA GLU A 257 -1.20 -5.22 -7.97
C GLU A 257 -1.23 -5.45 -9.47
N THR A 258 -1.29 -6.73 -9.85
CA THR A 258 -1.41 -7.19 -11.22
C THR A 258 -2.80 -7.80 -11.40
N GLN A 259 -3.56 -7.29 -12.37
CA GLN A 259 -4.81 -7.93 -12.78
C GLN A 259 -4.51 -9.07 -13.76
N LYS A 260 -4.95 -10.28 -13.45
CA LYS A 260 -4.91 -11.38 -14.41
C LYS A 260 -6.03 -11.19 -15.43
N GLN A 261 -5.68 -11.17 -16.72
CA GLN A 261 -6.65 -11.12 -17.81
C GLN A 261 -7.68 -12.25 -17.64
N GLY A 262 -8.98 -11.91 -17.63
CA GLY A 262 -10.07 -12.88 -17.54
C GLY A 262 -10.46 -13.34 -16.13
N SER A 263 -9.80 -12.89 -15.06
CA SER A 263 -10.21 -13.20 -13.68
C SER A 263 -10.41 -11.92 -12.86
N LEU A 264 -11.47 -11.88 -12.06
CA LEU A 264 -11.74 -10.79 -11.09
C LEU A 264 -10.74 -10.76 -9.92
N GLN A 265 -9.87 -11.77 -9.79
CA GLN A 265 -8.88 -11.85 -8.73
C GLN A 265 -7.66 -10.98 -9.05
N VAL A 266 -7.45 -9.96 -8.22
CA VAL A 266 -6.23 -9.16 -8.21
C VAL A 266 -5.13 -9.95 -7.51
N GLN A 267 -4.03 -10.24 -8.21
CA GLN A 267 -2.87 -10.87 -7.59
C GLN A 267 -1.87 -9.78 -7.20
N GLN A 268 -1.40 -9.83 -5.96
CA GLN A 268 -0.36 -8.94 -5.49
C GLN A 268 1.01 -9.63 -5.58
N GLN A 269 1.99 -8.90 -6.06
CA GLN A 269 3.35 -9.37 -6.25
C GLN A 269 4.30 -8.43 -5.51
N LEU A 270 5.28 -9.00 -4.84
CA LEU A 270 6.25 -8.24 -4.06
C LEU A 270 7.49 -8.01 -4.93
N PHE A 271 7.97 -6.77 -4.96
CA PHE A 271 9.22 -6.41 -5.62
C PHE A 271 10.26 -6.07 -4.56
N SER A 272 11.49 -6.54 -4.76
CA SER A 272 12.65 -6.21 -3.94
C SER A 272 13.74 -5.59 -4.79
N LEU A 273 14.34 -4.54 -4.26
CA LEU A 273 15.49 -3.84 -4.80
C LEU A 273 16.69 -4.06 -3.88
N SER A 274 17.87 -4.31 -4.45
CA SER A 274 19.10 -4.47 -3.66
C SER A 274 20.26 -3.68 -4.27
N THR A 275 21.29 -3.45 -3.44
CA THR A 275 22.58 -2.89 -3.85
C THR A 275 23.32 -3.78 -4.84
N ASP A 276 22.99 -5.08 -4.90
CA ASP A 276 23.55 -6.03 -5.88
C ASP A 276 23.12 -5.75 -7.33
N GLY A 277 22.26 -4.74 -7.54
CA GLY A 277 21.78 -4.31 -8.84
C GLY A 277 20.65 -5.17 -9.41
N LYS A 278 20.12 -6.12 -8.63
CA LYS A 278 18.95 -6.90 -9.04
C LYS A 278 17.66 -6.22 -8.58
N VAL A 279 16.63 -6.38 -9.41
CA VAL A 279 15.23 -6.18 -9.04
C VAL A 279 14.54 -7.53 -9.21
N LEU A 280 14.04 -8.09 -8.11
CA LEU A 280 13.39 -9.39 -8.12
C LEU A 280 11.90 -9.25 -7.84
N GLN A 281 11.10 -10.05 -8.53
CA GLN A 281 9.65 -10.08 -8.41
C GLN A 281 9.22 -11.43 -7.83
N TRP A 282 8.57 -11.38 -6.67
CA TRP A 282 8.15 -12.53 -5.89
C TRP A 282 6.64 -12.75 -6.02
N THR A 283 6.27 -14.03 -6.09
CA THR A 283 4.88 -14.45 -5.91
C THR A 283 4.76 -15.04 -4.52
N VAL A 284 4.04 -14.33 -3.64
CA VAL A 284 3.84 -14.76 -2.26
C VAL A 284 2.53 -15.54 -2.17
N ASN A 285 2.61 -16.80 -1.74
CA ASN A 285 1.41 -17.58 -1.42
C ASN A 285 1.05 -17.37 0.05
N LEU A 286 -0.11 -16.74 0.29
CA LEU A 286 -0.58 -16.39 1.62
C LEU A 286 -1.49 -17.48 2.23
N ASP A 287 -1.81 -18.53 1.48
CA ASP A 287 -2.65 -19.63 1.95
C ASP A 287 -1.81 -20.66 2.73
N ARG A 288 -1.82 -20.56 4.06
CA ARG A 288 -1.05 -21.43 4.97
C ARG A 288 -1.31 -22.93 4.78
N VAL A 289 -2.51 -23.33 4.30
CA VAL A 289 -2.89 -24.75 4.12
C VAL A 289 -2.08 -25.46 3.04
N GLN A 290 -1.57 -24.73 2.03
CA GLN A 290 -0.71 -25.30 0.99
C GLN A 290 0.79 -25.25 1.34
N ASN A 291 1.19 -24.45 2.34
CA ASN A 291 2.58 -24.22 2.74
C ASN A 291 3.09 -25.25 3.78
N GLN A 292 2.55 -26.48 3.80
CA GLN A 292 3.06 -27.55 4.69
C GLN A 292 4.50 -28.00 4.33
N GLN A 293 5.07 -27.49 3.25
CA GLN A 293 6.44 -27.76 2.84
C GLN A 293 7.26 -26.47 2.99
N GLU A 294 8.02 -26.39 4.09
CA GLU A 294 9.04 -25.39 4.45
C GLU A 294 8.63 -23.92 4.32
N ASN A 295 8.85 -23.10 5.35
CA ASN A 295 8.65 -21.64 5.31
C ASN A 295 9.66 -20.93 4.38
N SER A 296 9.94 -21.50 3.20
CA SER A 296 10.85 -21.01 2.19
C SER A 296 10.06 -20.33 1.07
N LEU A 297 10.49 -19.14 0.71
CA LEU A 297 9.98 -18.43 -0.46
C LEU A 297 10.62 -19.04 -1.71
N ALA A 298 9.79 -19.48 -2.64
CA ALA A 298 10.24 -20.00 -3.93
C ALA A 298 11.13 -18.99 -4.67
N TYR A 299 11.90 -19.48 -5.64
CA TYR A 299 12.67 -18.63 -6.54
C TYR A 299 11.84 -17.50 -7.17
N PRO A 300 12.47 -16.37 -7.52
CA PRO A 300 11.76 -15.21 -8.04
C PRO A 300 11.00 -15.55 -9.32
N ALA A 301 9.75 -15.08 -9.39
CA ALA A 301 8.87 -15.30 -10.55
C ALA A 301 9.39 -14.55 -11.80
N LYS A 302 10.05 -13.41 -11.60
CA LYS A 302 10.82 -12.66 -12.60
C LYS A 302 12.00 -11.98 -11.91
N GLY A 303 13.07 -11.73 -12.65
CA GLY A 303 14.25 -11.02 -12.15
C GLY A 303 14.88 -10.14 -13.22
N TYR A 304 15.48 -9.04 -12.81
CA TYR A 304 16.07 -8.04 -13.69
C TYR A 304 17.41 -7.61 -13.13
N PHE A 305 18.41 -7.44 -14.00
CA PHE A 305 19.76 -7.03 -13.58
C PHE A 305 20.08 -5.68 -14.19
N MET A 306 20.17 -4.65 -13.35
CA MET A 306 20.30 -3.27 -13.79
C MET A 306 21.74 -2.95 -14.14
N VAL A 307 21.91 -2.52 -15.39
CA VAL A 307 23.23 -2.27 -15.96
C VAL A 307 23.18 -1.02 -16.81
N ARG A 308 24.24 -0.22 -16.76
CA ARG A 308 24.39 0.99 -17.58
C ARG A 308 25.73 0.99 -18.30
N LYS A 309 25.75 1.55 -19.51
CA LYS A 309 26.99 1.87 -20.21
C LYS A 309 27.50 3.22 -19.76
N LYS A 310 28.71 3.27 -19.20
CA LYS A 310 29.42 4.50 -18.84
C LYS A 310 30.80 4.42 -19.48
N GLU A 311 31.15 5.42 -20.31
CA GLU A 311 32.49 5.51 -20.94
C GLU A 311 32.92 4.25 -21.73
N GLY A 312 31.97 3.50 -22.28
CA GLY A 312 32.24 2.26 -23.02
C GLY A 312 32.24 0.99 -22.16
N GLU A 313 32.32 1.12 -20.85
CA GLU A 313 32.22 0.00 -19.90
C GLU A 313 30.79 -0.22 -19.42
N VAL A 314 30.51 -1.47 -19.08
CA VAL A 314 29.20 -1.95 -18.64
C VAL A 314 29.25 -2.10 -17.11
N VAL A 315 28.60 -1.19 -16.40
CA VAL A 315 28.66 -1.10 -14.93
C VAL A 315 27.29 -1.47 -14.35
N SER A 316 27.27 -2.26 -13.28
CA SER A 316 26.06 -2.57 -12.53
C SER A 316 25.56 -1.32 -11.79
N VAL A 317 24.24 -1.19 -11.68
CA VAL A 317 23.62 -0.05 -10.97
C VAL A 317 22.98 -0.59 -9.69
N GLY A 318 23.65 -0.42 -8.55
CA GLY A 318 23.08 -0.71 -7.24
C GLY A 318 21.97 0.26 -6.89
N GLY A 319 20.79 -0.26 -6.54
CA GLY A 319 19.62 0.57 -6.24
C GLY A 319 19.46 0.83 -4.74
N LEU A 320 19.20 2.08 -4.37
CA LEU A 320 18.89 2.50 -2.99
C LEU A 320 17.41 2.73 -2.77
N CYS A 321 16.70 3.20 -3.80
CA CYS A 321 15.27 3.40 -3.74
C CYS A 321 14.65 3.18 -5.12
N PHE A 322 13.38 2.83 -5.15
CA PHE A 322 12.59 2.79 -6.37
C PHE A 322 11.15 3.22 -6.14
N ALA A 323 10.51 3.65 -7.21
CA ALA A 323 9.09 3.95 -7.23
C ALA A 323 8.49 3.59 -8.58
N GLN A 324 7.33 2.93 -8.56
CA GLN A 324 6.56 2.63 -9.77
C GLN A 324 5.78 3.83 -10.29
N TYR A 325 5.67 3.90 -11.62
CA TYR A 325 4.81 4.85 -12.29
C TYR A 325 3.33 4.49 -12.09
N GLN A 326 2.51 5.49 -11.76
CA GLN A 326 1.13 5.26 -11.33
C GLN A 326 0.19 4.84 -12.47
N GLU A 327 0.42 5.29 -13.71
CA GLU A 327 -0.44 4.92 -14.86
C GLU A 327 -0.05 3.59 -15.47
N ASP A 328 1.25 3.34 -15.57
CA ASP A 328 1.79 2.10 -16.13
C ASP A 328 2.77 1.45 -15.16
N LYS A 329 2.27 0.43 -14.47
CA LYS A 329 3.03 -0.38 -13.50
C LYS A 329 4.18 -1.18 -14.13
N ASN A 330 4.31 -1.18 -15.46
CA ASN A 330 5.49 -1.71 -16.14
C ASN A 330 6.71 -0.79 -16.00
N ASN A 331 6.50 0.49 -15.72
CA ASN A 331 7.57 1.44 -15.61
C ASN A 331 7.87 1.78 -14.15
N PHE A 332 9.14 1.90 -13.81
CA PHE A 332 9.58 2.39 -12.51
C PHE A 332 10.87 3.19 -12.63
N ILE A 333 11.16 3.92 -11.58
CA ILE A 333 12.38 4.74 -11.45
C ILE A 333 13.19 4.15 -10.32
N VAL A 334 14.51 4.07 -10.51
CA VAL A 334 15.46 3.63 -9.49
C VAL A 334 16.48 4.72 -9.23
N GLY A 335 16.70 5.03 -7.96
CA GLY A 335 17.79 5.88 -7.48
C GLY A 335 18.95 5.01 -7.05
N SER A 336 20.16 5.37 -7.48
CA SER A 336 21.39 4.62 -7.16
C SER A 336 22.24 5.30 -6.09
N GLU A 337 23.17 4.53 -5.51
CA GLU A 337 24.18 5.05 -4.59
C GLU A 337 25.14 6.05 -5.24
N ALA A 338 25.42 5.88 -6.54
CA ALA A 338 26.27 6.81 -7.29
C ALA A 338 25.54 8.10 -7.74
N GLY A 339 24.32 8.36 -7.25
CA GLY A 339 23.54 9.55 -7.62
C GLY A 339 22.80 9.47 -8.96
N SER A 340 22.96 8.39 -9.72
CA SER A 340 22.18 8.18 -10.94
C SER A 340 20.71 7.92 -10.62
N VAL A 341 19.81 8.56 -11.37
CA VAL A 341 18.37 8.26 -11.38
C VAL A 341 18.05 7.65 -12.74
N VAL A 342 17.55 6.42 -12.76
CA VAL A 342 17.32 5.66 -14.00
C VAL A 342 15.86 5.26 -14.15
N ARG A 343 15.36 5.32 -15.39
CA ARG A 343 14.05 4.79 -15.76
C ARG A 343 14.23 3.35 -16.23
N ALA A 344 13.49 2.45 -15.59
CA ALA A 344 13.44 1.05 -15.91
C ALA A 344 12.04 0.65 -16.37
N GLN A 345 11.98 -0.29 -17.29
CA GLN A 345 10.73 -0.84 -17.82
C GLN A 345 10.80 -2.35 -17.80
N ILE A 346 9.78 -2.96 -17.21
CA ILE A 346 9.59 -4.40 -17.13
C ILE A 346 8.41 -4.80 -18.02
N ASP A 347 8.55 -5.92 -18.71
CA ASP A 347 7.47 -6.44 -19.53
C ASP A 347 6.57 -7.31 -18.65
N LEU A 348 5.46 -6.74 -18.14
CA LEU A 348 4.39 -7.53 -17.54
C LEU A 348 3.43 -8.08 -18.59
N SER A 349 3.51 -7.64 -19.85
CA SER A 349 2.65 -8.14 -20.92
C SER A 349 3.02 -9.59 -21.23
N GLN A 350 2.06 -10.49 -21.03
CA GLN A 350 2.23 -11.87 -21.41
C GLN A 350 2.26 -11.91 -22.94
N ARG A 351 3.44 -12.15 -23.54
CA ARG A 351 3.48 -12.48 -24.97
C ARG A 351 2.56 -13.68 -25.21
N PRO A 352 1.78 -13.69 -26.30
CA PRO A 352 0.92 -14.82 -26.60
C PRO A 352 1.74 -16.11 -26.64
N VAL A 353 1.16 -17.16 -26.06
CA VAL A 353 1.69 -18.50 -25.77
C VAL A 353 2.21 -19.28 -27.00
N GLN A 354 2.31 -18.66 -28.18
CA GLN A 354 2.56 -19.33 -29.46
C GLN A 354 4.00 -19.88 -29.67
N GLU A 355 4.95 -19.67 -28.76
CA GLU A 355 6.32 -20.23 -28.87
C GLU A 355 6.56 -21.48 -27.98
N GLN A 356 5.51 -22.12 -27.46
CA GLN A 356 5.63 -23.15 -26.41
C GLN A 356 5.53 -24.61 -26.89
N GLN A 357 6.09 -24.96 -28.04
CA GLN A 357 6.35 -26.37 -28.35
C GLN A 357 7.70 -26.78 -27.76
N SER A 358 7.71 -27.81 -26.91
CA SER A 358 8.96 -28.42 -26.44
C SER A 358 9.75 -28.89 -27.66
N VAL A 359 11.07 -28.70 -27.66
CA VAL A 359 11.93 -29.21 -28.75
C VAL A 359 11.94 -30.75 -28.70
N SER A 360 11.72 -31.30 -27.51
CA SER A 360 11.59 -32.73 -27.25
C SER A 360 10.14 -33.14 -26.97
N GLN A 361 9.65 -34.19 -27.65
CA GLN A 361 8.33 -34.79 -27.38
C GLN A 361 8.26 -35.53 -26.03
N LYS A 362 9.36 -35.63 -25.27
CA LYS A 362 9.44 -36.42 -24.01
C LYS A 362 9.37 -35.57 -22.73
N LEU A 363 9.55 -34.25 -22.81
CA LEU A 363 9.64 -33.35 -21.66
C LEU A 363 8.49 -32.35 -21.69
N THR A 364 7.84 -32.12 -20.55
CA THR A 364 6.72 -31.19 -20.43
C THR A 364 7.04 -30.07 -19.44
N TRP A 365 6.93 -28.82 -19.90
CA TRP A 365 7.12 -27.63 -19.08
C TRP A 365 5.83 -27.30 -18.32
N LYS A 366 5.92 -27.12 -16.98
CA LYS A 366 4.73 -26.72 -16.19
C LYS A 366 4.31 -25.28 -16.48
N PRO A 367 3.00 -24.95 -16.48
CA PRO A 367 2.54 -23.58 -16.69
C PRO A 367 3.10 -22.53 -15.73
N SER A 368 3.48 -22.93 -14.51
CA SER A 368 4.14 -22.06 -13.52
C SER A 368 5.51 -21.55 -13.97
N THR A 369 6.17 -22.21 -14.93
CA THR A 369 7.47 -21.79 -15.46
C THR A 369 7.37 -20.70 -16.52
N PHE A 370 6.21 -20.59 -17.19
CA PHE A 370 6.03 -19.68 -18.32
C PHE A 370 6.23 -18.20 -17.99
N PRO A 371 5.74 -17.67 -16.84
CA PRO A 371 5.99 -16.28 -16.48
C PRO A 371 7.49 -15.93 -16.41
N PHE A 372 8.31 -16.87 -15.93
CA PHE A 372 9.76 -16.71 -15.86
C PHE A 372 10.41 -16.84 -17.24
N MET A 373 10.01 -17.83 -18.05
CA MET A 373 10.54 -17.98 -19.40
C MET A 373 10.26 -16.75 -20.28
N MET A 374 9.09 -16.14 -20.12
CA MET A 374 8.73 -14.90 -20.83
C MET A 374 9.59 -13.70 -20.42
N ASN A 375 10.23 -13.76 -19.25
CA ASN A 375 11.15 -12.73 -18.78
C ASN A 375 12.52 -12.80 -19.49
N ILE A 376 12.90 -13.97 -20.01
CA ILE A 376 14.19 -14.18 -20.65
C ILE A 376 14.21 -13.54 -22.04
N VAL A 377 15.31 -12.89 -22.39
CA VAL A 377 15.51 -12.33 -23.74
C VAL A 377 15.47 -13.44 -24.78
N SER A 378 14.67 -13.29 -25.85
CA SER A 378 14.47 -14.31 -26.89
C SER A 378 15.76 -14.92 -27.46
N LYS A 379 16.85 -14.14 -27.55
CA LYS A 379 18.17 -14.62 -27.98
C LYS A 379 18.75 -15.72 -27.08
N ASN A 380 18.52 -15.62 -25.77
CA ASN A 380 19.07 -16.55 -24.77
C ASN A 380 18.10 -17.71 -24.47
N LEU A 381 16.81 -17.54 -24.80
CA LEU A 381 15.75 -18.48 -24.45
C LEU A 381 16.02 -19.89 -24.98
N MET A 382 16.47 -20.02 -26.22
CA MET A 382 16.74 -21.33 -26.83
C MET A 382 17.92 -22.05 -26.16
N GLU A 383 19.00 -21.33 -25.88
CA GLU A 383 20.19 -21.85 -25.18
C GLU A 383 19.82 -22.35 -23.78
N ILE A 384 19.09 -21.54 -23.01
CA ILE A 384 18.65 -21.88 -21.65
C ILE A 384 17.68 -23.06 -21.69
N LYS A 385 16.69 -23.05 -22.59
CA LYS A 385 15.73 -24.15 -22.75
C LYS A 385 16.43 -25.47 -23.04
N MET A 386 17.40 -25.47 -23.98
CA MET A 386 18.19 -26.67 -24.30
C MET A 386 19.03 -27.14 -23.10
N GLY A 387 19.69 -26.22 -22.38
CA GLY A 387 20.47 -26.57 -21.19
C GLY A 387 19.63 -27.20 -20.08
N VAL A 388 18.44 -26.64 -19.82
CA VAL A 388 17.49 -27.18 -18.83
C VAL A 388 16.94 -28.54 -19.27
N GLU A 389 16.58 -28.70 -20.54
CA GLU A 389 16.09 -29.98 -21.08
C GLU A 389 17.18 -31.07 -21.04
N GLN A 390 18.44 -30.73 -21.32
CA GLN A 390 19.58 -31.65 -21.18
C GLN A 390 19.80 -32.06 -19.72
N TYR A 391 19.77 -31.10 -18.79
CA TYR A 391 19.88 -31.37 -17.35
C TYR A 391 18.77 -32.29 -16.84
N CYS A 392 17.52 -31.98 -17.20
CA CYS A 392 16.36 -32.78 -16.80
C CYS A 392 16.41 -34.18 -17.44
N GLY A 393 16.81 -34.26 -18.72
CA GLY A 393 17.01 -35.53 -19.42
C GLY A 393 18.07 -36.41 -18.76
N ALA A 394 19.20 -35.84 -18.36
CA ALA A 394 20.27 -36.55 -17.66
C ALA A 394 19.83 -37.07 -16.28
N LYS A 395 18.95 -36.34 -15.58
CA LYS A 395 18.39 -36.74 -14.28
C LYS A 395 17.10 -37.58 -14.36
N GLY A 396 16.62 -37.87 -15.56
CA GLY A 396 15.37 -38.63 -15.76
C GLY A 396 14.09 -37.87 -15.36
N ILE A 397 14.16 -36.55 -15.21
CA ILE A 397 13.03 -35.68 -14.84
C ILE A 397 12.17 -35.46 -16.08
N ARG A 398 10.87 -35.76 -16.00
CA ARG A 398 9.92 -35.60 -17.13
C ARG A 398 9.15 -34.27 -17.11
N GLU A 399 8.87 -33.77 -15.92
CA GLU A 399 8.16 -32.51 -15.72
C GLU A 399 9.11 -31.41 -15.24
N ILE A 400 9.24 -30.35 -16.04
CA ILE A 400 10.14 -29.24 -15.75
C ILE A 400 9.38 -28.21 -14.89
N GLN A 401 9.93 -27.94 -13.71
CA GLN A 401 9.45 -26.93 -12.76
C GLN A 401 10.43 -25.76 -12.69
N LEU A 402 10.06 -24.71 -11.98
CA LEU A 402 10.82 -23.47 -11.92
C LEU A 402 12.20 -23.69 -11.27
N ASP A 403 12.28 -24.51 -10.22
CA ASP A 403 13.53 -24.85 -9.55
C ASP A 403 14.54 -25.54 -10.48
N HIS A 404 14.08 -26.33 -11.45
CA HIS A 404 14.96 -27.02 -12.40
C HIS A 404 15.69 -26.04 -13.34
N ILE A 405 15.10 -24.86 -13.60
CA ILE A 405 15.73 -23.82 -14.42
C ILE A 405 16.98 -23.31 -13.70
N PHE A 406 16.85 -22.97 -12.42
CA PHE A 406 17.96 -22.47 -11.61
C PHE A 406 18.97 -23.57 -11.25
N ASN A 407 18.51 -24.80 -10.98
CA ASN A 407 19.36 -25.93 -10.68
C ASN A 407 20.24 -26.39 -11.86
N SER A 408 19.89 -26.01 -13.10
CA SER A 408 20.75 -26.20 -14.27
C SER A 408 21.95 -25.21 -14.32
N LYS A 409 22.00 -24.28 -13.36
CA LYS A 409 23.03 -23.25 -13.19
C LYS A 409 23.32 -22.37 -14.42
N PRO A 410 22.31 -21.77 -15.06
CA PRO A 410 22.52 -20.84 -16.16
C PRO A 410 23.15 -19.52 -15.65
N GLU A 411 23.83 -18.80 -16.54
CA GLU A 411 24.40 -17.48 -16.22
C GLU A 411 23.30 -16.46 -15.87
N VAL A 412 23.48 -15.73 -14.76
CA VAL A 412 22.49 -14.75 -14.28
C VAL A 412 22.24 -13.63 -15.29
N SER A 413 23.27 -13.16 -15.99
CA SER A 413 23.16 -12.11 -17.03
C SER A 413 22.29 -12.53 -18.22
N LYS A 414 22.15 -13.84 -18.46
CA LYS A 414 21.30 -14.39 -19.51
C LYS A 414 19.86 -14.57 -19.04
N LEU A 415 19.65 -14.86 -17.76
CA LEU A 415 18.33 -15.00 -17.13
C LEU A 415 17.65 -13.66 -16.87
N TYR A 416 18.38 -12.68 -16.36
CA TYR A 416 17.86 -11.41 -15.90
C TYR A 416 18.14 -10.31 -16.92
N PRO A 417 17.15 -9.91 -17.73
CA PRO A 417 17.35 -8.84 -18.70
C PRO A 417 17.61 -7.51 -17.99
N ASN A 418 18.30 -6.61 -18.69
CA ASN A 418 18.46 -5.23 -18.24
C ASN A 418 17.16 -4.45 -18.44
N PRO A 419 16.52 -3.95 -17.36
CA PRO A 419 15.27 -3.20 -17.47
C PRO A 419 15.52 -1.72 -17.78
N VAL A 420 16.75 -1.21 -17.64
CA VAL A 420 17.07 0.22 -17.78
C VAL A 420 16.89 0.67 -19.23
N LYS A 421 16.08 1.72 -19.43
CA LYS A 421 15.79 2.30 -20.75
C LYS A 421 16.44 3.67 -20.95
N SER A 422 16.35 4.52 -19.94
CA SER A 422 16.90 5.88 -19.97
C SER A 422 17.37 6.31 -18.58
N ALA A 423 18.09 7.43 -18.52
CA ALA A 423 18.54 8.05 -17.28
C ALA A 423 18.07 9.51 -17.23
N TYR A 424 17.77 9.97 -16.02
CA TYR A 424 17.49 11.36 -15.72
C TYR A 424 18.80 12.08 -15.34
N GLU A 425 18.69 13.39 -15.17
CA GLU A 425 19.74 14.22 -14.60
C GLU A 425 20.19 13.65 -13.25
N PRO A 426 21.49 13.37 -13.08
CA PRO A 426 21.99 12.75 -11.85
C PRO A 426 22.05 13.75 -10.69
N HIS A 427 22.08 13.19 -9.49
CA HIS A 427 22.50 13.86 -8.26
C HIS A 427 24.02 13.75 -8.07
N LEU A 428 24.58 14.59 -7.20
CA LEU A 428 26.01 14.53 -6.86
C LEU A 428 26.30 13.49 -5.77
N GLY A 429 25.26 13.06 -5.04
CA GLY A 429 25.35 12.06 -3.99
C GLY A 429 24.28 10.96 -4.12
N PRO A 430 24.29 9.98 -3.20
CA PRO A 430 23.31 8.90 -3.16
C PRO A 430 21.86 9.39 -3.14
N VAL A 431 21.00 8.75 -3.95
CA VAL A 431 19.56 9.05 -3.97
C VAL A 431 18.83 8.15 -2.99
N TYR A 432 18.36 8.71 -1.88
CA TYR A 432 17.72 7.94 -0.80
C TYR A 432 16.21 7.78 -0.95
N SER A 433 15.53 8.67 -1.66
CA SER A 433 14.09 8.54 -1.84
C SER A 433 13.58 9.06 -3.17
N ILE A 434 12.53 8.41 -3.65
CA ILE A 434 11.75 8.79 -4.83
C ILE A 434 10.29 8.73 -4.43
N SER A 435 9.53 9.78 -4.71
CA SER A 435 8.10 9.84 -4.40
C SER A 435 7.33 10.45 -5.57
N PHE A 436 6.34 9.72 -6.10
CA PHE A 436 5.42 10.24 -7.10
C PHE A 436 4.33 11.09 -6.46
N SER A 437 3.91 12.15 -7.15
CA SER A 437 2.78 12.97 -6.71
C SER A 437 1.48 12.15 -6.73
N PRO A 438 0.66 12.16 -5.67
CA PRO A 438 -0.65 11.53 -5.67
C PRO A 438 -1.66 12.17 -6.64
N PHE A 439 -1.38 13.41 -7.08
CA PHE A 439 -2.31 14.23 -7.85
C PHE A 439 -1.88 14.47 -9.29
N TYR A 440 -0.58 14.49 -9.56
CA TYR A 440 -0.02 14.62 -10.90
C TYR A 440 0.81 13.38 -11.23
N LYS A 441 0.22 12.42 -11.94
CA LYS A 441 0.76 11.06 -12.05
C LYS A 441 2.16 10.96 -12.64
N SER A 442 2.54 11.85 -13.56
CA SER A 442 3.88 11.88 -14.17
C SER A 442 4.91 12.66 -13.37
N LEU A 443 4.51 13.35 -12.30
CA LEU A 443 5.41 14.16 -11.49
C LEU A 443 5.99 13.33 -10.35
N PHE A 444 7.30 13.42 -10.13
CA PHE A 444 7.97 12.79 -9.00
C PHE A 444 9.09 13.66 -8.45
N ILE A 445 9.41 13.47 -7.16
CA ILE A 445 10.55 14.09 -6.50
C ILE A 445 11.60 13.03 -6.17
N THR A 446 12.85 13.47 -6.14
CA THR A 446 13.99 12.68 -5.68
C THR A 446 14.73 13.45 -4.59
N SER A 447 15.16 12.76 -3.53
CA SER A 447 16.00 13.34 -2.48
C SER A 447 17.36 12.68 -2.43
N SER A 448 18.39 13.48 -2.19
CA SER A 448 19.78 13.03 -2.20
C SER A 448 20.55 13.52 -0.98
N LEU A 449 21.63 12.81 -0.66
CA LEU A 449 22.63 13.24 0.32
C LEU A 449 23.30 14.57 -0.07
N ASP A 450 23.25 14.99 -1.34
CA ASP A 450 23.78 16.28 -1.77
C ASP A 450 23.00 17.50 -1.22
N GLY A 451 21.92 17.26 -0.47
CA GLY A 451 21.10 18.30 0.13
C GLY A 451 20.11 18.93 -0.85
N SER A 452 19.86 18.28 -2.00
CA SER A 452 18.86 18.73 -2.97
C SER A 452 17.63 17.83 -3.02
N VAL A 453 16.47 18.46 -3.27
CA VAL A 453 15.26 17.78 -3.74
C VAL A 453 15.01 18.21 -5.17
N LYS A 454 15.14 17.28 -6.12
CA LYS A 454 14.85 17.54 -7.53
C LYS A 454 13.45 17.07 -7.88
N LEU A 455 12.75 17.88 -8.67
CA LEU A 455 11.43 17.63 -9.21
C LEU A 455 11.55 17.27 -10.68
N PHE A 456 10.92 16.19 -11.10
CA PHE A 456 11.01 15.66 -12.45
C PHE A 456 9.63 15.33 -13.03
N ASP A 457 9.55 15.45 -14.35
CA ASP A 457 8.47 14.83 -15.12
C ASP A 457 8.96 13.48 -15.63
N PHE A 458 8.11 12.47 -15.57
CA PHE A 458 8.42 11.10 -16.00
C PHE A 458 8.86 11.00 -17.47
N PHE A 459 8.47 11.96 -18.29
CA PHE A 459 8.84 12.03 -19.71
C PHE A 459 10.02 12.95 -20.00
N ALA A 460 10.44 13.80 -19.04
CA ALA A 460 11.54 14.73 -19.21
C ALA A 460 12.81 14.23 -18.52
N SER A 461 13.95 14.23 -19.22
CA SER A 461 15.22 13.77 -18.65
C SER A 461 15.86 14.77 -17.68
N LYS A 462 15.55 16.07 -17.81
CA LYS A 462 16.05 17.14 -16.94
C LYS A 462 15.10 17.40 -15.78
N SER A 463 15.64 17.87 -14.66
CA SER A 463 14.82 18.34 -13.55
C SER A 463 14.02 19.57 -13.99
N ILE A 464 12.74 19.60 -13.61
CA ILE A 464 11.84 20.75 -13.79
C ILE A 464 12.23 21.84 -12.80
N TYR A 465 12.55 21.44 -11.57
CA TYR A 465 12.88 22.33 -10.48
C TYR A 465 13.80 21.62 -9.48
N SER A 466 14.72 22.36 -8.87
CA SER A 466 15.65 21.84 -7.84
C SER A 466 15.57 22.75 -6.63
N VAL A 467 15.32 22.18 -5.45
CA VAL A 467 15.36 22.88 -4.18
C VAL A 467 16.68 22.53 -3.49
N GLU A 468 17.60 23.50 -3.42
CA GLU A 468 19.00 23.29 -2.99
C GLU A 468 19.34 24.04 -1.69
N ASN A 469 18.40 24.79 -1.11
CA ASN A 469 18.66 25.74 -0.02
C ASN A 469 18.65 25.11 1.39
N PHE A 470 18.79 23.80 1.51
CA PHE A 470 18.61 23.11 2.79
C PHE A 470 19.84 23.15 3.70
N GLY A 471 21.04 23.26 3.12
CA GLY A 471 22.31 23.31 3.87
C GLY A 471 22.63 22.06 4.70
N ASN A 472 21.82 21.00 4.58
CA ASN A 472 21.91 19.76 5.34
C ASN A 472 21.56 18.57 4.42
N TYR A 473 21.98 17.37 4.82
CA TYR A 473 21.69 16.16 4.05
C TYR A 473 20.22 15.77 4.19
N ILE A 474 19.62 15.23 3.11
CA ILE A 474 18.22 14.84 3.07
C ILE A 474 18.13 13.33 2.95
N PHE A 475 17.49 12.70 3.93
CA PHE A 475 17.36 11.25 3.98
C PHE A 475 16.07 10.74 3.34
N ARG A 476 14.97 11.48 3.45
CA ARG A 476 13.69 11.07 2.84
C ARG A 476 12.83 12.27 2.49
N SER A 477 12.14 12.22 1.35
CA SER A 477 11.08 13.14 0.98
C SER A 477 9.82 12.37 0.55
N GLU A 478 8.65 12.92 0.86
CA GLU A 478 7.37 12.34 0.46
C GLU A 478 6.34 13.42 0.19
N TRP A 479 5.50 13.21 -0.82
CA TRP A 479 4.37 14.09 -1.11
C TRP A 479 3.27 13.96 -0.06
N SER A 480 2.58 15.08 0.20
CA SER A 480 1.35 15.06 0.97
C SER A 480 0.28 14.25 0.22
N PRO A 481 -0.43 13.33 0.89
CA PRO A 481 -1.53 12.58 0.27
C PRO A 481 -2.77 13.44 0.02
N LYS A 482 -2.84 14.67 0.58
CA LYS A 482 -4.05 15.51 0.56
C LYS A 482 -3.88 16.85 -0.16
N ARG A 483 -2.69 17.45 -0.11
CA ARG A 483 -2.39 18.72 -0.78
C ARG A 483 -1.40 18.51 -1.93
N PRO A 484 -1.75 18.92 -3.17
CA PRO A 484 -0.94 18.61 -4.35
C PRO A 484 0.40 19.34 -4.41
N SER A 485 0.51 20.54 -3.84
CA SER A 485 1.74 21.35 -3.88
C SER A 485 2.68 21.12 -2.70
N VAL A 486 2.29 20.28 -1.73
CA VAL A 486 2.98 20.12 -0.46
C VAL A 486 3.76 18.82 -0.41
N PHE A 487 5.04 18.90 -0.03
CA PHE A 487 5.85 17.74 0.30
C PHE A 487 6.62 17.97 1.61
N GLY A 488 6.92 16.88 2.31
CA GLY A 488 7.78 16.88 3.50
C GLY A 488 9.16 16.32 3.19
N ALA A 489 10.19 16.76 3.91
CA ALA A 489 11.53 16.18 3.85
C ALA A 489 12.19 16.12 5.23
N CYS A 490 12.95 15.05 5.48
CA CYS A 490 13.73 14.83 6.70
C CYS A 490 15.21 15.15 6.49
N MET A 491 15.80 15.86 7.45
CA MET A 491 17.18 16.36 7.35
C MET A 491 18.10 15.80 8.44
N SER A 492 19.41 15.86 8.17
CA SER A 492 20.46 15.36 9.06
C SER A 492 20.62 16.11 10.38
N ASN A 493 20.11 17.33 10.48
CA ASN A 493 20.10 18.11 11.72
C ASN A 493 18.90 17.77 12.64
N GLY A 494 18.06 16.82 12.24
CA GLY A 494 16.86 16.43 13.00
C GLY A 494 15.62 17.25 12.68
N GLU A 495 15.71 18.21 11.76
CA GLU A 495 14.54 18.98 11.35
C GLU A 495 13.74 18.23 10.29
N VAL A 496 12.41 18.38 10.37
CA VAL A 496 11.49 17.96 9.31
C VAL A 496 10.82 19.18 8.73
N ILE A 497 10.97 19.36 7.44
CA ILE A 497 10.52 20.57 6.73
C ILE A 497 9.32 20.23 5.85
N PHE A 498 8.40 21.16 5.73
CA PHE A 498 7.30 21.10 4.77
C PHE A 498 7.38 22.27 3.81
N TYR A 499 7.34 21.97 2.52
CA TYR A 499 7.36 22.95 1.44
C TYR A 499 6.00 23.02 0.78
N ASP A 500 5.61 24.22 0.33
CA ASP A 500 4.45 24.44 -0.52
C ASP A 500 4.92 25.18 -1.78
N LEU A 501 4.99 24.46 -2.90
CA LEU A 501 5.52 24.99 -4.16
C LEU A 501 4.71 26.16 -4.74
N ILE A 502 3.45 26.32 -4.33
CA ILE A 502 2.58 27.44 -4.76
C ILE A 502 2.84 28.67 -3.91
N ASP A 503 2.96 28.50 -2.59
CA ASP A 503 3.05 29.62 -1.65
C ASP A 503 4.44 30.23 -1.64
N ASN A 504 5.46 29.39 -1.42
CA ASN A 504 6.85 29.82 -1.39
C ASN A 504 7.78 28.74 -1.93
N LYS A 505 8.44 29.06 -3.04
CA LYS A 505 9.39 28.15 -3.70
C LYS A 505 10.74 28.08 -2.98
N ILE A 506 11.10 29.10 -2.21
CA ILE A 506 12.46 29.29 -1.67
C ILE A 506 12.56 28.80 -0.23
N SER A 507 11.56 29.06 0.60
CA SER A 507 11.60 28.73 2.03
C SER A 507 10.48 27.78 2.46
N PRO A 508 10.71 26.94 3.47
CA PRO A 508 9.68 26.05 4.01
C PRO A 508 8.53 26.86 4.60
N ILE A 509 7.33 26.28 4.58
CA ILE A 509 6.15 26.85 5.24
C ILE A 509 6.06 26.45 6.71
N ASN A 510 6.59 25.28 7.07
CA ASN A 510 6.65 24.79 8.44
C ASN A 510 7.90 23.95 8.64
N ILE A 511 8.44 24.00 9.85
CA ILE A 511 9.60 23.24 10.29
C ILE A 511 9.26 22.60 11.63
N ILE A 512 9.42 21.29 11.74
CA ILE A 512 9.42 20.57 13.00
C ILE A 512 10.85 20.52 13.49
N GLU A 513 11.14 21.31 14.51
CA GLU A 513 12.43 21.30 15.19
C GLU A 513 12.52 20.12 16.18
N PRO A 514 13.71 19.51 16.36
CA PRO A 514 13.93 18.41 17.30
C PRO A 514 13.98 18.89 18.77
N LYS A 515 12.98 19.67 19.21
CA LYS A 515 12.91 20.22 20.57
C LYS A 515 12.83 19.09 21.60
N GLY A 516 13.71 19.16 22.61
CA GLY A 516 13.80 18.18 23.69
C GLY A 516 14.45 16.85 23.31
N MET A 517 15.12 16.78 22.14
CA MET A 517 15.95 15.65 21.76
C MET A 517 17.42 15.90 22.09
N GLU A 518 18.22 14.84 22.07
CA GLU A 518 19.66 14.95 22.26
C GLU A 518 20.32 15.70 21.09
N ILE A 519 21.36 16.47 21.38
CA ILE A 519 22.09 17.23 20.37
C ILE A 519 22.67 16.26 19.33
N GLY A 520 22.49 16.57 18.04
CA GLY A 520 22.93 15.73 16.93
C GLY A 520 21.96 14.60 16.55
N THR A 521 20.73 14.60 17.08
CA THR A 521 19.67 13.69 16.61
C THR A 521 19.33 14.00 15.15
N GLN A 522 19.26 12.95 14.31
CA GLN A 522 18.98 13.07 12.87
C GLN A 522 17.56 12.57 12.59
N ALA A 523 16.86 13.17 11.61
CA ALA A 523 15.56 12.69 11.17
C ALA A 523 15.77 11.76 9.97
N LEU A 524 15.50 10.46 10.13
CA LEU A 524 15.90 9.43 9.16
C LEU A 524 14.78 9.14 8.15
N GLN A 525 13.54 9.05 8.61
CA GLN A 525 12.40 8.76 7.73
C GLN A 525 11.16 9.60 8.02
N LEU A 526 10.37 9.79 6.95
CA LEU A 526 9.07 10.43 6.94
C LEU A 526 8.07 9.47 6.30
N LYS A 527 6.92 9.23 6.95
CA LYS A 527 5.77 8.55 6.34
C LYS A 527 4.43 9.18 6.69
N PHE A 528 3.74 9.69 5.68
CA PHE A 528 2.35 10.13 5.81
C PHE A 528 1.39 8.94 5.98
N ASN A 529 0.37 9.13 6.80
CA ASN A 529 -0.70 8.15 6.91
C ASN A 529 -1.76 8.39 5.82
N ASN A 530 -1.92 7.42 4.92
CA ASN A 530 -2.82 7.52 3.77
C ASN A 530 -4.31 7.47 4.12
N LYS A 531 -4.67 7.03 5.33
CA LYS A 531 -6.08 6.99 5.80
C LYS A 531 -6.38 8.16 6.73
N GLN A 532 -5.51 8.40 7.71
CA GLN A 532 -5.58 9.55 8.60
C GLN A 532 -4.57 10.60 8.13
N THR A 533 -4.94 11.38 7.11
CA THR A 533 -4.04 12.31 6.42
C THR A 533 -3.50 13.45 7.28
N ASP A 534 -4.00 13.61 8.50
CA ASP A 534 -3.49 14.57 9.48
C ASP A 534 -2.32 14.03 10.30
N LEU A 535 -2.00 12.75 10.20
CA LEU A 535 -0.89 12.12 10.92
C LEU A 535 0.32 11.89 10.01
N VAL A 536 1.50 12.21 10.53
CA VAL A 536 2.79 11.87 9.92
C VAL A 536 3.66 11.17 10.95
N ALA A 537 4.29 10.07 10.56
CA ALA A 537 5.29 9.39 11.37
C ALA A 537 6.69 9.82 10.94
N VAL A 538 7.52 10.14 11.93
CA VAL A 538 8.92 10.52 11.74
C VAL A 538 9.78 9.63 12.62
N THR A 539 10.82 9.04 12.02
CA THR A 539 11.85 8.34 12.79
C THR A 539 13.05 9.23 12.99
N TYR A 540 13.61 9.15 14.19
CA TYR A 540 14.83 9.82 14.57
C TYR A 540 15.91 8.80 14.89
N SER A 541 17.18 9.22 14.85
CA SER A 541 18.28 8.40 15.34
C SER A 541 18.06 8.03 16.82
N LYS A 542 18.75 6.98 17.29
CA LYS A 542 18.56 6.40 18.64
C LYS A 542 17.16 5.80 18.88
N CYS A 543 16.58 5.20 17.83
CA CYS A 543 15.36 4.39 17.91
C CYS A 543 14.11 5.11 18.44
N GLN A 544 13.94 6.39 18.11
CA GLN A 544 12.74 7.15 18.48
C GLN A 544 11.79 7.31 17.30
N ILE A 545 10.50 7.06 17.52
CA ILE A 545 9.45 7.31 16.52
C ILE A 545 8.49 8.34 17.10
N LYS A 546 8.28 9.44 16.39
CA LYS A 546 7.26 10.42 16.78
C LYS A 546 6.18 10.49 15.74
N ILE A 547 4.93 10.48 16.21
CA ILE A 547 3.75 10.71 15.38
C ILE A 547 3.29 12.14 15.63
N TYR A 548 3.33 12.93 14.58
CA TYR A 548 2.89 14.32 14.60
C TYR A 548 1.53 14.48 13.96
N GLN A 549 0.69 15.31 14.57
CA GLN A 549 -0.52 15.85 13.97
C GLN A 549 -0.17 17.13 13.22
N LEU A 550 -0.44 17.14 11.93
CA LEU A 550 -0.19 18.30 11.09
C LEU A 550 -1.20 19.42 11.37
N CYS A 551 -0.76 20.66 11.15
CA CYS A 551 -1.63 21.82 11.24
C CYS A 551 -2.60 21.88 10.05
N ASP A 552 -3.72 22.59 10.20
CA ASP A 552 -4.75 22.61 9.16
C ASP A 552 -4.26 23.30 7.89
N ASN A 553 -3.26 24.19 7.96
CA ASN A 553 -2.63 24.77 6.77
C ASN A 553 -1.97 23.71 5.87
N LEU A 554 -1.43 22.63 6.45
CA LEU A 554 -0.81 21.53 5.68
C LEU A 554 -1.82 20.50 5.17
N ILE A 555 -3.02 20.47 5.74
CA ILE A 555 -4.03 19.44 5.50
C ILE A 555 -5.16 19.96 4.59
N THR A 556 -5.57 21.22 4.77
CA THR A 556 -6.74 21.78 4.08
C THR A 556 -6.34 22.26 2.70
N PRO A 557 -6.88 21.67 1.62
CA PRO A 557 -6.58 22.14 0.27
C PRO A 557 -7.18 23.54 0.07
N LYS A 558 -6.39 24.44 -0.52
CA LYS A 558 -6.82 25.78 -0.91
C LYS A 558 -7.78 25.67 -2.11
N LYS A 559 -8.65 26.69 -2.30
CA LYS A 559 -9.53 26.74 -3.48
C LYS A 559 -8.71 26.72 -4.77
N ASP A 560 -9.10 25.87 -5.72
CA ASP A 560 -8.44 25.68 -7.02
C ASP A 560 -6.94 25.34 -6.95
N GLU A 561 -6.46 24.80 -5.83
CA GLU A 561 -5.05 24.50 -5.61
C GLU A 561 -4.48 23.54 -6.65
N LEU A 562 -5.22 22.48 -7.00
CA LEU A 562 -4.79 21.51 -8.00
C LEU A 562 -4.61 22.16 -9.39
N SER A 563 -5.57 22.99 -9.81
CA SER A 563 -5.51 23.68 -11.09
C SER A 563 -4.34 24.66 -11.15
N ASN A 564 -4.10 25.39 -10.06
CA ASN A 564 -2.97 26.31 -9.96
C ASN A 564 -1.63 25.57 -9.91
N PHE A 565 -1.58 24.43 -9.23
CA PHE A 565 -0.40 23.55 -9.21
C PHE A 565 -0.06 23.04 -10.60
N ILE A 566 -1.04 22.53 -11.35
CA ILE A 566 -0.84 22.04 -12.72
C ILE A 566 -0.29 23.15 -13.62
N LYS A 567 -0.88 24.36 -13.57
CA LYS A 567 -0.40 25.52 -14.33
C LYS A 567 1.04 25.87 -13.96
N LEU A 568 1.37 25.91 -12.67
CA LEU A 568 2.72 26.18 -12.18
C LEU A 568 3.73 25.17 -12.74
N ILE A 569 3.39 23.89 -12.71
CA ILE A 569 4.26 22.84 -13.24
C ILE A 569 4.44 22.98 -14.76
N GLU A 570 3.38 23.30 -15.50
CA GLU A 570 3.47 23.55 -16.95
C GLU A 570 4.31 24.79 -17.28
N GLU A 571 4.26 25.84 -16.46
CA GLU A 571 5.13 27.00 -16.58
C GLU A 571 6.60 26.63 -16.34
N MET A 572 6.88 25.84 -15.29
CA MET A 572 8.25 25.38 -15.01
C MET A 572 8.80 24.46 -16.10
N LYS A 573 7.96 23.63 -16.74
CA LYS A 573 8.37 22.77 -17.87
C LYS A 573 8.79 23.56 -19.12
N LYS A 574 8.36 24.82 -19.26
CA LYS A 574 8.67 25.68 -20.41
C LYS A 574 9.97 26.48 -20.25
N GLN A 575 10.46 26.61 -19.01
CA GLN A 575 11.74 27.25 -18.69
C GLN A 575 12.89 26.27 -18.93
#